data_AF-A0A8S4QXK3-F1
#
_entry.id   AF-A0A8S4QXK3-F1
#
_cell.length_a   1.000
_cell.length_b   1.000
_cell.length_c   1.000
_cell.angle_alpha   90.00
_cell.angle_beta   90.00
_cell.angle_gamma   90.00
#
_symmetry.space_group_name_H-M   'P 1'
#
loop_
_entity.id
_entity.type
_entity.pdbx_description
1 polymer ?
#
loop_
_entity_poly.entity_id
_entity_poly.type
_entity_poly.pdbx_seq_one_letter_code
_entity_poly.pdbx_strand_id
1 'polypeptide(L)'
;HRRFPPKPRLLSNEEYYEQGARETKHALDSLRQYCSSPDCAQWSIMLKLSDSKRFASFVEGNSHLSDDEVMDYESYAFSMERSKPIANSTRNHLEISDDDSSEYDDDY
;
A
#
# COMPACT_ATOMS: atom_id res chain seq x y z
N HIS A 1 21.43 34.11 16.70
CA HIS A 1 21.10 33.37 15.46
C HIS A 1 21.61 31.93 15.56
N ARG A 2 20.72 30.94 15.61
CA ARG A 2 21.13 29.53 15.44
C ARG A 2 21.54 29.34 13.98
N ARG A 3 22.80 28.95 13.76
CA ARG A 3 23.39 28.76 12.42
C ARG A 3 23.06 27.40 11.80
N PHE A 4 22.32 26.52 12.51
CA PHE A 4 21.97 25.17 12.05
C PHE A 4 20.52 24.81 12.40
N PRO A 5 19.75 24.25 11.45
CA PRO A 5 18.43 23.69 11.71
C PRO A 5 18.48 22.61 12.82
N PRO A 6 17.43 22.45 13.62
CA PRO A 6 17.33 21.30 14.51
C PRO A 6 17.32 20.00 13.69
N LYS A 7 17.93 18.95 14.22
CA LYS A 7 17.85 17.62 13.59
C LYS A 7 16.37 17.19 13.54
N PRO A 8 15.84 16.79 12.37
CA PRO A 8 14.48 16.30 12.29
C PRO A 8 14.34 15.00 13.09
N ARG A 9 13.18 14.84 13.74
CA ARG A 9 12.82 13.59 14.42
C ARG A 9 12.25 12.63 13.38
N LEU A 10 12.79 11.41 13.33
CA LEU A 10 12.24 10.34 12.50
C LEU A 10 11.02 9.70 13.19
N LEU A 11 10.13 9.12 12.37
CA LEU A 11 9.01 8.34 12.86
C LEU A 11 9.51 6.97 13.37
N SER A 12 8.87 6.47 14.42
CA SER A 12 8.90 5.06 14.75
C SER A 12 8.12 4.26 13.69
N ASN A 13 8.37 2.94 13.62
CA ASN A 13 7.61 2.07 12.72
C ASN A 13 6.10 2.18 12.97
N GLU A 14 5.67 2.19 14.23
CA GLU A 14 4.26 2.34 14.60
C GLU A 14 3.66 3.66 14.09
N GLU A 15 4.35 4.80 14.31
CA GLU A 15 3.90 6.11 13.81
C GLU A 15 3.82 6.13 12.27
N TYR A 16 4.77 5.51 11.60
CA TYR A 16 4.77 5.40 10.14
C TYR A 16 3.56 4.58 9.64
N TYR A 17 3.30 3.42 10.22
CA TYR A 17 2.15 2.59 9.85
C TYR A 17 0.82 3.29 10.12
N GLU A 18 0.68 3.93 11.28
CA GLU A 18 -0.54 4.66 11.62
C GLU A 18 -0.79 5.84 10.67
N GLN A 19 0.27 6.59 10.34
CA GLN A 19 0.17 7.68 9.37
C GLN A 19 -0.19 7.15 7.99
N GLY A 20 0.45 6.07 7.54
CA GLY A 20 0.12 5.42 6.27
C GLY A 20 -1.35 4.99 6.20
N ALA A 21 -1.87 4.38 7.26
CA ALA A 21 -3.27 3.97 7.32
C ALA A 21 -4.23 5.17 7.26
N ARG A 22 -3.92 6.24 8.02
CA ARG A 22 -4.74 7.45 8.08
C ARG A 22 -4.78 8.21 6.76
N GLU A 23 -3.61 8.44 6.16
CA GLU A 23 -3.50 9.18 4.89
C GLU A 23 -4.09 8.38 3.72
N THR A 24 -3.85 7.06 3.66
CA THR A 24 -4.47 6.19 2.64
C THR A 24 -5.99 6.27 2.71
N LYS A 25 -6.57 6.15 3.91
CA LYS A 25 -8.01 6.27 4.10
C LYS A 25 -8.53 7.64 3.63
N HIS A 26 -7.89 8.72 4.07
CA HIS A 26 -8.29 10.08 3.71
C HIS A 26 -8.19 10.33 2.18
N ALA A 27 -7.15 9.82 1.53
CA ALA A 27 -6.96 9.94 0.10
C ALA A 27 -8.04 9.16 -0.68
N LEU A 28 -8.39 7.95 -0.25
CA LEU A 28 -9.48 7.17 -0.86
C LEU A 28 -10.84 7.85 -0.70
N ASP A 29 -11.12 8.42 0.48
CA ASP A 29 -12.37 9.16 0.72
C ASP A 29 -12.44 10.42 -0.15
N SER A 30 -11.34 11.16 -0.26
CA SER A 30 -11.22 12.34 -1.14
C SER A 30 -11.40 11.96 -2.61
N LEU A 31 -10.84 10.82 -3.03
CA LEU A 31 -10.99 10.31 -4.39
C LEU A 31 -12.45 9.98 -4.71
N ARG A 32 -13.17 9.32 -3.78
CA ARG A 32 -14.61 9.03 -3.95
C ARG A 32 -15.42 10.31 -4.13
N GLN A 33 -15.18 11.30 -3.26
CA GLN A 33 -15.85 12.59 -3.34
C GLN A 33 -15.62 13.26 -4.69
N TYR A 34 -14.36 13.30 -5.16
CA TYR A 34 -14.05 13.82 -6.49
C TYR A 34 -14.77 13.05 -7.58
N CYS A 35 -14.73 11.71 -7.57
CA CYS A 35 -15.41 10.90 -8.59
C CYS A 35 -16.93 11.12 -8.62
N SER A 36 -17.54 11.45 -7.48
CA SER A 36 -18.96 11.79 -7.37
C SER A 36 -19.32 13.24 -7.73
N SER A 37 -18.32 14.11 -7.92
CA SER A 37 -18.52 15.53 -8.18
C SER A 37 -18.81 15.81 -9.67
N PRO A 38 -19.47 16.94 -10.01
CA PRO A 38 -19.67 17.34 -11.40
C PRO A 38 -18.37 17.71 -12.14
N ASP A 39 -17.26 17.88 -11.43
CA ASP A 39 -15.95 18.23 -12.03
C ASP A 39 -15.18 17.00 -12.53
N CYS A 40 -15.61 15.80 -12.15
CA CYS A 40 -15.02 14.57 -12.64
C CYS A 40 -15.46 14.27 -14.07
N ALA A 41 -14.56 13.75 -14.89
CA ALA A 41 -14.89 13.29 -16.24
C ALA A 41 -15.40 11.83 -16.22
N GLN A 42 -16.51 11.54 -15.51
CA GLN A 42 -16.92 10.16 -15.22
C GLN A 42 -17.05 9.30 -16.48
N TRP A 43 -17.67 9.81 -17.55
CA TRP A 43 -17.87 9.05 -18.78
C TRP A 43 -16.56 8.66 -19.47
N SER A 44 -15.56 9.55 -19.44
CA SER A 44 -14.23 9.25 -19.99
C SER A 44 -13.49 8.19 -19.17
N ILE A 45 -13.70 8.16 -17.85
CA ILE A 45 -13.14 7.14 -16.97
C ILE A 45 -13.83 5.80 -17.21
N MET A 46 -15.16 5.77 -17.23
CA MET A 46 -15.95 4.55 -17.43
C MET A 46 -15.59 3.80 -18.71
N LEU A 47 -15.29 4.53 -19.80
CA LEU A 47 -14.89 3.94 -21.08
C LEU A 47 -13.50 3.30 -21.08
N LYS A 48 -12.63 3.66 -20.11
CA LYS A 48 -11.25 3.16 -20.02
C LYS A 48 -11.10 2.01 -19.02
N LEU A 49 -12.07 1.83 -18.12
CA LEU A 49 -12.00 0.83 -17.07
C LEU A 49 -12.34 -0.56 -17.61
N SER A 50 -11.59 -1.56 -17.14
CA SER A 50 -11.90 -2.98 -17.39
C SER A 50 -13.18 -3.41 -16.67
N ASP A 51 -13.41 -2.90 -15.47
CA ASP A 51 -14.60 -3.17 -14.66
C ASP A 51 -15.25 -1.87 -14.17
N SER A 52 -16.17 -1.34 -14.98
CA SER A 52 -16.93 -0.14 -14.62
C SER A 52 -17.88 -0.36 -13.45
N LYS A 53 -18.33 -1.59 -13.19
CA LYS A 53 -19.27 -1.88 -12.10
C LYS A 53 -18.57 -1.83 -10.75
N ARG A 54 -17.38 -2.44 -10.65
CA ARG A 54 -16.53 -2.38 -9.47
C ARG A 54 -16.17 -0.93 -9.13
N PHE A 55 -15.85 -0.12 -10.16
CA PHE A 55 -15.62 1.31 -9.96
C PHE A 55 -16.85 2.05 -9.43
N ALA A 56 -18.04 1.84 -10.01
CA ALA A 56 -19.26 2.47 -9.52
C ALA A 56 -19.54 2.10 -8.06
N SER A 57 -19.41 0.82 -7.71
CA SER A 57 -19.55 0.31 -6.33
C SER A 57 -18.56 0.98 -5.37
N PHE A 58 -17.31 1.17 -5.79
CA PHE A 58 -16.31 1.90 -5.00
C PHE A 58 -16.70 3.36 -4.75
N VAL A 59 -17.17 4.07 -5.78
CA VAL A 59 -17.59 5.47 -5.67
C VAL A 59 -18.81 5.61 -4.74
N GLU A 60 -19.72 4.62 -4.74
CA GLU A 60 -20.87 4.56 -3.80
C GLU A 60 -20.48 4.23 -2.36
N GLY A 61 -19.23 3.84 -2.11
CA GLY A 61 -18.68 3.67 -0.77
C GLY A 61 -18.23 2.26 -0.40
N ASN A 62 -18.47 1.27 -1.26
CA ASN A 62 -18.07 -0.12 -1.01
C ASN A 62 -16.55 -0.30 -1.09
N SER A 63 -16.03 -1.41 -0.58
CA SER A 63 -14.60 -1.72 -0.62
C SER A 63 -14.03 -1.59 -2.05
N HIS A 64 -12.80 -1.07 -2.15
CA HIS A 64 -12.07 -1.05 -3.42
C HIS A 64 -11.42 -2.40 -3.72
N LEU A 65 -11.29 -3.28 -2.72
CA LEU A 65 -10.74 -4.63 -2.84
C LEU A 65 -11.86 -5.67 -2.83
N SER A 66 -11.72 -6.72 -3.62
CA SER A 66 -12.55 -7.92 -3.51
C SER A 66 -12.05 -8.83 -2.38
N ASP A 67 -12.92 -9.72 -1.91
CA ASP A 67 -12.53 -10.72 -0.90
C ASP A 67 -11.40 -11.62 -1.40
N ASP A 68 -11.44 -12.00 -2.69
CA ASP A 68 -10.39 -12.81 -3.31
C ASP A 68 -9.02 -12.10 -3.30
N GLU A 69 -8.96 -10.80 -3.63
CA GLU A 69 -7.71 -10.04 -3.59
C GLU A 69 -7.13 -9.94 -2.17
N VAL A 70 -8.01 -9.81 -1.17
CA VAL A 70 -7.60 -9.80 0.24
C VAL A 70 -7.04 -11.17 0.64
N MET A 71 -7.74 -12.26 0.30
CA MET A 71 -7.28 -13.62 0.60
C MET A 71 -5.97 -13.96 -0.11
N ASP A 72 -5.82 -13.59 -1.37
CA ASP A 72 -4.61 -13.80 -2.15
C ASP A 72 -3.43 -13.09 -1.50
N TYR A 73 -3.61 -11.83 -1.10
CA TYR A 73 -2.58 -11.07 -0.40
C TYR A 73 -2.23 -11.68 0.96
N GLU A 74 -3.21 -12.07 1.76
CA GLU A 74 -2.98 -12.70 3.06
C GLU A 74 -2.22 -14.02 2.93
N SER A 75 -2.60 -14.85 1.94
CA SER A 75 -1.93 -16.12 1.67
C SER A 75 -0.47 -15.92 1.24
N TYR A 76 -0.23 -14.93 0.37
CA TYR A 76 1.10 -14.54 -0.08
C TYR A 76 1.95 -14.01 1.08
N ALA A 77 1.41 -13.09 1.87
CA ALA A 77 2.09 -12.50 3.03
C ALA A 77 2.48 -13.58 4.05
N PHE A 78 1.58 -14.54 4.34
CA PHE A 78 1.85 -15.66 5.23
C PHE A 78 2.97 -16.57 4.70
N SER A 79 2.98 -16.84 3.38
CA SER A 79 4.04 -17.61 2.75
C SER A 79 5.42 -16.92 2.85
N MET A 80 5.44 -15.59 2.66
CA MET A 80 6.65 -14.78 2.81
C MET A 80 7.20 -14.84 4.23
N GLU A 81 6.33 -14.85 5.24
CA GLU A 81 6.74 -14.94 6.64
C GLU A 81 7.31 -16.32 6.99
N ARG A 82 6.73 -17.40 6.45
CA ARG A 82 7.23 -18.77 6.66
C ARG A 82 8.57 -19.04 5.99
N SER A 83 8.87 -18.30 4.94
CA SER A 83 10.13 -18.40 4.19
C SER A 83 11.30 -17.70 4.89
N LYS A 84 11.05 -16.98 6.00
CA LYS A 84 12.12 -16.39 6.81
C LYS A 84 12.91 -17.51 7.51
N PRO A 85 14.24 -17.60 7.31
CA PRO A 85 15.04 -18.64 7.93
C PRO A 85 14.97 -18.51 9.46
N ILE A 86 14.71 -19.64 10.14
CA ILE A 86 14.71 -19.71 11.60
C ILE A 86 16.16 -19.57 12.06
N ALA A 87 16.56 -18.34 12.42
CA ALA A 87 17.88 -18.08 12.97
C ALA A 87 17.94 -18.57 14.43
N ASN A 88 18.35 -19.82 14.62
CA ASN A 88 18.69 -20.34 15.94
C ASN A 88 20.09 -19.82 16.33
N SER A 89 20.15 -18.96 17.35
CA SER A 89 21.26 -18.87 18.32
C SER A 89 22.67 -18.50 17.79
N THR A 90 22.99 -17.20 17.73
CA THR A 90 23.84 -16.49 18.74
C THR A 90 24.14 -15.07 18.27
N ARG A 91 23.68 -14.09 19.07
CA ARG A 91 24.35 -12.84 19.44
C ARG A 91 25.07 -12.03 18.34
N ASN A 92 24.49 -10.86 18.06
CA ASN A 92 25.05 -9.64 17.45
C ASN A 92 25.32 -9.65 15.93
N HIS A 93 24.33 -9.22 15.13
CA HIS A 93 24.52 -8.15 14.13
C HIS A 93 23.13 -7.76 13.55
N LEU A 94 22.70 -6.51 13.74
CA LEU A 94 21.63 -5.94 12.92
C LEU A 94 22.24 -5.65 11.55
N GLU A 95 21.94 -6.46 10.54
CA GLU A 95 22.11 -6.04 9.14
C GLU A 95 20.74 -5.81 8.54
N ILE A 96 20.44 -4.53 8.31
CA ILE A 96 19.46 -4.11 7.31
C ILE A 96 20.08 -4.48 5.97
N SER A 97 19.54 -5.51 5.31
CA SER A 97 19.74 -5.71 3.89
C SER A 97 18.47 -5.27 3.17
N ASP A 98 18.50 -4.05 2.62
CA ASP A 98 17.66 -3.69 1.48
C ASP A 98 18.18 -4.49 0.29
N ASP A 99 17.56 -5.63 -0.01
CA ASP A 99 17.79 -6.37 -1.25
C ASP A 99 16.46 -6.50 -2.00
N ASP A 100 16.24 -5.51 -2.87
CA ASP A 100 15.26 -5.51 -3.94
C ASP A 100 15.83 -6.32 -5.12
N SER A 101 15.73 -7.65 -5.01
CA SER A 101 16.02 -8.54 -6.13
C SER A 101 14.70 -9.13 -6.64
N SER A 102 14.03 -8.39 -7.53
CA SER A 102 13.05 -8.98 -8.44
C SER A 102 13.78 -9.81 -9.48
N GLU A 103 13.84 -11.13 -9.29
CA GLU A 103 14.29 -12.07 -10.31
C GLU A 103 13.25 -12.07 -11.45
N TYR A 104 13.61 -11.44 -12.58
CA TYR A 104 12.85 -11.54 -13.82
C TYR A 104 13.17 -12.91 -14.44
N ASP A 105 12.26 -13.88 -14.30
CA ASP A 105 12.24 -15.07 -15.14
C ASP A 105 11.73 -14.67 -16.53
N ASP A 106 12.66 -14.45 -17.45
CA ASP A 106 12.43 -14.30 -18.89
C ASP A 106 12.62 -15.70 -19.49
N ASP A 107 11.52 -16.43 -19.71
CA ASP A 107 11.54 -17.69 -20.47
C ASP A 107 10.63 -17.57 -21.70
N TYR A 108 11.25 -17.86 -22.85
CA TYR A 108 10.80 -17.71 -24.24
C TYR A 108 9.68 -18.67 -24.67
#